data_AF-A0A521SAU8-F1
#
_entry.id   AF-A0A521SAU8-F1
#
_cell.length_a   1.000
_cell.length_b   1.000
_cell.length_c   1.000
_cell.angle_alpha   90.00
_cell.angle_beta   90.00
_cell.angle_gamma   90.00
#
_symmetry.space_group_name_H-M   'P 1'
#
loop_
_entity.id
_entity.type
_entity.pdbx_description
1 polymer ?
#
loop_
_entity_poly.entity_id
_entity_poly.type
_entity_poly.pdbx_seq_one_letter_code
_entity_poly.pdbx_strand_id
1 'polypeptide(L)'
;MPTIEIKISDFESLLGKGKISKAELESLLEYVKGEVKDFLPKEDLAKVELNDSNRPDLWSPEGIARQILLMESNGLSNGPATRGKSYPFFTDRKGSADRKVTVAKELKAIRPYLAACVARGMRVTDPILAQLIQTQEKLAEIFGRKRQTVSIGLYRLPKIVFPVRYEVADPAKTRFTPLGFDQPMSLSEILARHPKGIAYAATLKGADRYPILIDAKDRILSFPPIINSREIGEVQVGDSELFVEVTGTDLRMVLLALNIFAANLSDRGATIEPVTVQFPEETEFGKEILMPLDFSAPLEVALDDFRQVL
;
A
#
# COMPACT_ATOMS: atom_id res chain seq x y z
N MET A 1 15.21 10.62 7.08
CA MET A 1 13.76 10.78 7.28
C MET A 1 13.08 10.53 5.94
N PRO A 2 11.81 10.11 5.89
CA PRO A 2 11.09 9.91 4.64
C PRO A 2 10.86 11.26 3.94
N THR A 3 11.46 11.41 2.75
CA THR A 3 11.17 12.52 1.84
C THR A 3 10.26 12.02 0.73
N ILE A 4 9.19 12.75 0.44
CA ILE A 4 8.25 12.46 -0.64
C ILE A 4 8.16 13.63 -1.62
N GLU A 5 7.91 13.31 -2.87
CA GLU A 5 7.64 14.27 -3.94
C GLU A 5 6.13 14.37 -4.14
N ILE A 6 5.62 15.60 -4.14
CA ILE A 6 4.20 15.90 -4.26
C ILE A 6 3.98 16.71 -5.53
N LYS A 7 3.00 16.29 -6.33
CA LYS A 7 2.45 17.15 -7.39
C LYS A 7 1.56 18.20 -6.73
N ILE A 8 1.93 19.48 -6.85
CA ILE A 8 1.27 20.57 -6.11
C ILE A 8 -0.22 20.61 -6.47
N SER A 9 -0.55 20.54 -7.76
CA SER A 9 -1.93 20.52 -8.26
C SER A 9 -2.75 19.31 -7.78
N ASP A 10 -2.12 18.12 -7.67
CA ASP A 10 -2.77 16.92 -7.12
C ASP A 10 -3.07 17.09 -5.63
N PHE A 11 -2.14 17.67 -4.89
CA PHE A 11 -2.30 17.93 -3.46
C PHE A 11 -3.33 19.03 -3.16
N GLU A 12 -3.37 20.08 -3.97
CA GLU A 12 -4.43 21.10 -3.95
C GLU A 12 -5.82 20.47 -4.15
N SER A 13 -5.93 19.56 -5.12
CA SER A 13 -7.16 18.79 -5.38
C SER A 13 -7.56 17.93 -4.17
N LEU A 14 -6.61 17.21 -3.55
CA LEU A 14 -6.86 16.42 -2.34
C LEU A 14 -7.34 17.28 -1.16
N LEU A 15 -6.81 18.50 -1.03
CA LEU A 15 -7.23 19.46 0.00
C LEU A 15 -8.55 20.17 -0.35
N GLY A 16 -9.04 20.06 -1.59
CA GLY A 16 -10.16 20.87 -2.07
C GLY A 16 -9.85 22.37 -2.08
N LYS A 17 -8.57 22.75 -2.22
CA LYS A 17 -8.10 24.14 -2.22
C LYS A 17 -7.65 24.57 -3.63
N GLY A 18 -7.62 25.89 -3.83
CA GLY A 18 -6.99 26.48 -5.01
C GLY A 18 -5.47 26.49 -4.88
N LYS A 19 -4.82 27.33 -5.70
CA LYS A 19 -3.37 27.46 -5.71
C LYS A 19 -2.82 27.78 -4.31
N ILE A 20 -1.89 26.97 -3.83
CA ILE A 20 -1.20 27.20 -2.55
C ILE A 20 0.17 27.84 -2.79
N SER A 21 0.49 28.84 -1.97
CA SER A 21 1.83 29.41 -1.89
C SER A 21 2.77 28.52 -1.05
N LYS A 22 4.07 28.77 -1.16
CA LYS A 22 5.07 28.08 -0.33
C LYS A 22 4.81 28.27 1.18
N ALA A 23 4.50 29.51 1.58
CA ALA A 23 4.25 29.84 2.99
C ALA A 23 2.99 29.13 3.53
N GLU A 24 1.93 29.05 2.72
CA GLU A 24 0.74 28.26 3.08
C GLU A 24 1.07 26.77 3.19
N LEU A 25 1.85 26.21 2.25
CA LEU A 25 2.29 24.82 2.33
C LEU A 25 3.13 24.56 3.59
N GLU A 26 4.07 25.44 3.92
CA GLU A 26 4.89 25.35 5.15
C GLU A 26 4.00 25.33 6.41
N SER A 27 3.02 26.24 6.50
CA SER A 27 2.07 26.29 7.63
C SER A 27 1.21 25.02 7.71
N LEU A 28 0.72 24.50 6.58
CA LEU A 28 -0.07 23.27 6.56
C LEU A 28 0.74 22.04 7.00
N LEU A 29 2.04 22.01 6.69
CA LEU A 29 2.91 20.89 7.03
C LEU A 29 3.29 20.83 8.52
N GLU A 30 3.07 21.90 9.29
CA GLU A 30 3.24 21.88 10.75
C GLU A 30 2.37 20.79 11.40
N TYR A 31 1.15 20.56 10.88
CA TYR A 31 0.24 19.51 11.38
C TYR A 31 0.76 18.08 11.23
N VAL A 32 1.73 17.87 10.33
CA VAL A 32 2.30 16.55 10.02
C VAL A 32 3.79 16.47 10.34
N LYS A 33 4.35 17.48 11.04
CA LYS A 33 5.80 17.61 11.28
C LYS A 33 6.60 17.51 9.98
N GLY A 34 6.09 18.13 8.92
CA GLY A 34 6.70 18.15 7.60
C GLY A 34 7.48 19.44 7.34
N GLU A 35 8.51 19.35 6.51
CA GLU A 35 9.31 20.47 6.05
C GLU A 35 9.40 20.50 4.53
N VAL A 36 9.18 21.67 3.94
CA VAL A 36 9.39 21.89 2.50
C VAL A 36 10.89 21.97 2.21
N LYS A 37 11.42 21.00 1.48
CA LYS A 37 12.81 21.02 1.00
C LYS A 37 12.95 21.75 -0.34
N ASP A 38 12.01 21.50 -1.25
CA ASP A 38 11.94 22.18 -2.55
C ASP A 38 10.49 22.58 -2.84
N PHE A 39 10.29 23.74 -3.48
CA PHE A 39 8.98 24.20 -3.96
C PHE A 39 9.13 24.82 -5.36
N LEU A 40 8.75 24.04 -6.37
CA LEU A 40 8.94 24.33 -7.79
C LEU A 40 7.58 24.36 -8.49
N PRO A 41 6.78 25.44 -8.31
CA PRO A 41 5.42 25.52 -8.82
C PRO A 41 5.33 25.51 -10.35
N LYS A 42 6.40 25.93 -11.05
CA LYS A 42 6.47 25.85 -12.52
C LYS A 42 6.57 24.40 -13.04
N GLU A 43 7.09 23.49 -12.21
CA GLU A 43 7.24 22.06 -12.51
C GLU A 43 6.14 21.22 -11.86
N ASP A 44 5.17 21.89 -11.22
CA ASP A 44 4.13 21.27 -10.40
C ASP A 44 4.72 20.32 -9.35
N LEU A 45 5.78 20.73 -8.66
CA LEU A 45 6.53 19.83 -7.77
C LEU A 45 6.87 20.50 -6.44
N ALA A 46 6.61 19.79 -5.35
CA ALA A 46 7.16 20.09 -4.03
C ALA A 46 7.85 18.85 -3.46
N LYS A 47 8.94 19.04 -2.72
CA LYS A 47 9.57 17.97 -1.92
C LYS A 47 9.36 18.24 -0.45
N VAL A 48 8.81 17.25 0.24
CA VAL A 48 8.47 17.33 1.65
C VAL A 48 9.22 16.25 2.41
N GLU A 49 10.02 16.64 3.40
CA GLU A 49 10.59 15.72 4.39
C GLU A 49 9.66 15.62 5.59
N LEU A 50 9.37 14.41 6.05
CA LEU A 50 8.54 14.17 7.23
C LEU A 50 9.42 13.71 8.38
N ASN A 51 9.44 14.49 9.46
CA ASN A 51 10.32 14.24 10.59
C ASN A 51 9.85 13.06 11.46
N ASP A 52 8.59 12.65 11.34
CA ASP A 52 8.03 11.51 12.06
C ASP A 52 8.17 10.19 11.28
N SER A 53 9.14 9.37 11.67
CA SER A 53 9.36 8.04 11.08
C SER A 53 8.40 6.95 11.59
N ASN A 54 7.51 7.27 12.54
CA ASN A 54 6.57 6.31 13.12
C ASN A 54 5.16 6.44 12.53
N ARG A 55 4.95 7.37 11.60
CA ARG A 55 3.68 7.64 10.93
C ARG A 55 3.74 7.33 9.43
N PRO A 56 3.86 6.05 9.03
CA PRO A 56 3.93 5.66 7.62
C PRO A 56 2.67 6.04 6.82
N ASP A 57 1.55 6.27 7.50
CA ASP A 57 0.33 6.80 6.91
C ASP A 57 0.51 8.20 6.32
N LEU A 58 1.48 8.99 6.81
CA LEU A 58 1.78 10.34 6.31
C LEU A 58 2.75 10.34 5.13
N TRP A 59 3.34 9.21 4.73
CA TRP A 59 4.38 9.16 3.68
C TRP A 59 3.79 9.15 2.28
N SER A 60 2.74 9.93 2.08
CA SER A 60 1.94 10.05 0.87
C SER A 60 1.15 11.37 0.90
N PRO A 61 0.89 12.02 -0.24
CA PRO A 61 0.09 13.25 -0.27
C PRO A 61 -1.33 13.04 0.26
N GLU A 62 -1.92 11.86 0.07
CA GLU A 62 -3.25 11.50 0.58
C GLU A 62 -3.26 11.53 2.10
N GLY A 63 -2.26 10.91 2.74
CA GLY A 63 -2.13 10.88 4.19
C GLY A 63 -1.91 12.26 4.81
N ILE A 64 -1.06 13.08 4.18
CA ILE A 64 -0.83 14.46 4.61
C ILE A 64 -2.12 15.28 4.47
N ALA A 65 -2.78 15.22 3.31
CA ALA A 65 -4.01 15.96 3.06
C ALA A 65 -5.11 15.55 4.05
N ARG A 66 -5.26 14.25 4.31
CA ARG A 66 -6.19 13.70 5.31
C ARG A 66 -5.96 14.27 6.71
N GLN A 67 -4.70 14.33 7.16
CA GLN A 67 -4.36 14.91 8.46
C GLN A 67 -4.66 16.41 8.54
N ILE A 68 -4.34 17.17 7.48
CA ILE A 68 -4.62 18.60 7.39
C ILE A 68 -6.13 18.85 7.45
N LEU A 69 -6.91 18.15 6.61
CA LEU A 69 -8.36 18.30 6.56
C LEU A 69 -9.02 17.99 7.91
N LEU A 70 -8.52 16.97 8.63
CA LEU A 70 -8.98 16.66 9.98
C LEU A 70 -8.71 17.81 10.95
N MET A 71 -7.49 18.36 10.95
CA MET A 71 -7.10 19.45 11.84
C MET A 71 -7.88 20.74 11.56
N GLU A 72 -7.99 21.14 10.29
CA GLU A 72 -8.76 22.33 9.91
C GLU A 72 -10.24 22.19 10.25
N SER A 73 -10.79 20.97 10.17
CA SER A 73 -12.18 20.75 10.54
C SER A 73 -12.47 20.77 12.04
N ASN A 74 -11.52 20.33 12.87
CA ASN A 74 -11.64 20.38 14.33
C ASN A 74 -11.47 21.81 14.88
N GLY A 75 -10.88 22.73 14.12
CA GLY A 75 -10.76 24.16 14.46
C GLY A 75 -12.03 24.98 14.21
N LEU A 76 -13.06 24.41 13.57
CA LEU A 76 -14.33 25.08 13.30
C LEU A 76 -15.40 24.61 14.29
N SER A 77 -15.59 25.37 15.36
CA SER A 77 -16.63 25.12 16.38
C SER A 77 -18.07 25.08 15.85
N ASN A 78 -18.31 25.36 14.55
CA ASN A 78 -19.62 25.37 13.90
C ASN A 78 -19.60 24.92 12.42
N GLY A 79 -18.56 24.20 11.96
CA GLY A 79 -18.58 23.56 10.63
C GLY A 79 -19.43 22.28 10.66
N PRO A 80 -20.00 21.81 9.53
CA PRO A 80 -20.68 20.52 9.51
C PRO A 80 -19.67 19.48 10.00
N ALA A 81 -20.01 18.80 11.08
CA ALA A 81 -19.12 17.88 11.77
C ALA A 81 -18.55 16.85 10.79
N THR A 82 -17.37 17.10 10.24
CA THR A 82 -16.52 16.03 9.71
C THR A 82 -15.93 15.34 10.93
N ARG A 83 -16.79 14.60 11.65
CA ARG A 83 -16.36 13.35 12.28
C ARG A 83 -15.47 12.68 11.24
N GLY A 84 -14.22 12.41 11.59
CA GLY A 84 -13.18 11.96 10.66
C GLY A 84 -13.75 11.00 9.62
N LYS A 85 -13.37 11.21 8.35
CA LYS A 85 -13.88 10.47 7.20
C LYS A 85 -14.05 8.99 7.56
N SER A 86 -15.30 8.52 7.55
CA SER A 86 -15.58 7.12 7.81
C SER A 86 -15.04 6.29 6.64
N TYR A 87 -14.31 5.24 6.97
CA TYR A 87 -13.83 4.25 6.02
C TYR A 87 -14.75 3.01 6.10
N PRO A 88 -15.83 2.95 5.31
CA PRO A 88 -16.86 1.91 5.45
C PRO A 88 -16.37 0.50 5.13
N PHE A 89 -15.15 0.36 4.59
CA PHE A 89 -14.52 -0.95 4.37
C PHE A 89 -13.92 -1.55 5.65
N PHE A 90 -13.73 -0.75 6.71
CA PHE A 90 -13.30 -1.25 8.03
C PHE A 90 -14.45 -1.75 8.91
N THR A 91 -15.71 -1.51 8.52
CA THR A 91 -16.84 -1.98 9.32
C THR A 91 -16.91 -3.51 9.31
N ASP A 92 -17.19 -4.09 10.48
CA ASP A 92 -17.30 -5.53 10.73
C ASP A 92 -18.26 -6.23 9.75
N ARG A 93 -17.72 -6.73 8.64
CA ARG A 93 -18.45 -7.60 7.73
C ARG A 93 -18.18 -9.03 8.14
N LYS A 94 -18.97 -9.53 9.10
CA LYS A 94 -19.10 -10.98 9.30
C LYS A 94 -19.47 -11.61 7.94
N GLY A 95 -18.62 -12.47 7.40
CA GLY A 95 -18.85 -13.12 6.11
C GLY A 95 -17.57 -13.38 5.30
N SER A 96 -17.75 -13.78 4.06
CA SER A 96 -16.69 -14.01 3.08
C SER A 96 -16.94 -13.12 1.86
N ALA A 97 -15.89 -12.55 1.29
CA ALA A 97 -15.97 -11.83 0.02
C ALA A 97 -16.05 -12.80 -1.16
N ASP A 98 -16.60 -12.32 -2.28
CA ASP A 98 -16.64 -13.06 -3.54
C ASP A 98 -15.22 -13.39 -4.05
N ARG A 99 -14.26 -12.51 -3.75
CA ARG A 99 -12.84 -12.66 -4.15
C ARG A 99 -12.04 -13.24 -3.00
N LYS A 100 -11.29 -14.30 -3.30
CA LYS A 100 -10.49 -15.04 -2.33
C LYS A 100 -9.03 -15.15 -2.75
N VAL A 101 -8.14 -15.09 -1.77
CA VAL A 101 -6.73 -15.43 -1.90
C VAL A 101 -6.41 -16.56 -0.93
N THR A 102 -5.75 -17.62 -1.39
CA THR A 102 -5.30 -18.72 -0.52
C THR A 102 -3.80 -18.67 -0.33
N VAL A 103 -3.33 -18.83 0.92
CA VAL A 103 -1.90 -18.86 1.27
C VAL A 103 -1.44 -20.29 1.51
N ALA A 104 -0.38 -20.71 0.83
CA ALA A 104 0.20 -22.05 0.98
C ALA A 104 1.00 -22.20 2.28
N LYS A 105 0.93 -23.38 2.91
CA LYS A 105 1.65 -23.69 4.16
C LYS A 105 3.17 -23.60 4.03
N GLU A 106 3.69 -23.87 2.83
CA GLU A 106 5.11 -23.86 2.50
C GLU A 106 5.73 -22.46 2.65
N LEU A 107 4.90 -21.41 2.59
CA LEU A 107 5.35 -20.03 2.75
C LEU A 107 5.69 -19.69 4.21
N LYS A 108 5.32 -20.52 5.18
CA LYS A 108 5.55 -20.27 6.61
C LYS A 108 7.01 -19.97 6.95
N ALA A 109 7.93 -20.67 6.29
CA ALA A 109 9.37 -20.53 6.51
C ALA A 109 10.03 -19.44 5.63
N ILE A 110 9.27 -18.78 4.75
CA ILE A 110 9.80 -17.87 3.73
C ILE A 110 9.17 -16.48 3.86
N ARG A 111 7.86 -16.38 3.67
CA ARG A 111 7.08 -15.14 3.66
C ARG A 111 5.60 -15.45 3.93
N PRO A 112 5.24 -15.70 5.20
CA PRO A 112 3.95 -16.32 5.58
C PRO A 112 2.70 -15.50 5.27
N TYR A 113 2.79 -14.17 5.18
CA TYR A 113 1.62 -13.32 5.24
C TYR A 113 1.31 -12.62 3.92
N LEU A 114 0.03 -12.54 3.61
CA LEU A 114 -0.52 -11.74 2.53
C LEU A 114 -1.77 -11.02 3.03
N ALA A 115 -1.93 -9.76 2.65
CA ALA A 115 -3.18 -9.02 2.75
C ALA A 115 -3.55 -8.44 1.40
N ALA A 116 -4.84 -8.31 1.09
CA ALA A 116 -5.27 -7.75 -0.18
C ALA A 116 -6.60 -6.99 -0.11
N CYS A 117 -6.81 -6.09 -1.05
CA CYS A 117 -8.09 -5.43 -1.30
C CYS A 117 -8.26 -5.13 -2.79
N VAL A 118 -9.48 -4.71 -3.17
CA VAL A 118 -9.79 -4.19 -4.49
C VAL A 118 -10.19 -2.72 -4.37
N ALA A 119 -9.78 -1.89 -5.33
CA ALA A 119 -10.20 -0.50 -5.44
C ALA A 119 -10.86 -0.26 -6.80
N ARG A 120 -12.07 0.32 -6.81
CA ARG A 120 -12.86 0.61 -8.01
C ARG A 120 -13.30 2.06 -8.10
N GLY A 121 -13.47 2.55 -9.32
CA GLY A 121 -14.14 3.84 -9.58
C GLY A 121 -13.21 5.06 -9.52
N MET A 122 -11.93 4.88 -9.20
CA MET A 122 -10.91 5.92 -9.32
C MET A 122 -10.15 5.73 -10.63
N ARG A 123 -10.20 6.72 -11.54
CA ARG A 123 -9.40 6.71 -12.76
C ARG A 123 -7.95 7.07 -12.45
N VAL A 124 -7.02 6.18 -12.77
CA VAL A 124 -5.58 6.42 -12.64
C VAL A 124 -5.14 7.46 -13.67
N THR A 125 -4.55 8.55 -13.20
CA THR A 125 -3.88 9.59 -13.98
C THR A 125 -2.36 9.51 -13.79
N ASP A 126 -1.58 10.25 -14.58
CA ASP A 126 -0.11 10.29 -14.38
C ASP A 126 0.30 10.71 -12.95
N PRO A 127 -0.27 11.78 -12.37
CA PRO A 127 0.03 12.14 -10.97
C PRO A 127 -0.33 11.03 -10.00
N ILE A 128 -1.53 10.44 -10.13
CA ILE A 128 -1.98 9.35 -9.24
C ILE A 128 -1.04 8.15 -9.35
N LEU A 129 -0.69 7.72 -10.57
CA LEU A 129 0.20 6.58 -10.78
C LEU A 129 1.57 6.81 -10.14
N ALA A 130 2.16 8.00 -10.33
CA ALA A 130 3.42 8.36 -9.70
C ALA A 130 3.33 8.32 -8.17
N GLN A 131 2.22 8.82 -7.58
CA GLN A 131 2.02 8.79 -6.13
C GLN A 131 1.79 7.37 -5.58
N LEU A 132 1.08 6.51 -6.29
CA LEU A 132 0.92 5.10 -5.92
C LEU A 132 2.26 4.36 -5.93
N ILE A 133 3.08 4.55 -6.97
CA ILE A 133 4.42 3.96 -7.06
C ILE A 133 5.31 4.48 -5.94
N GLN A 134 5.35 5.80 -5.73
CA GLN A 134 6.14 6.40 -4.65
C GLN A 134 5.73 5.85 -3.29
N THR A 135 4.43 5.81 -2.98
CA THR A 135 3.93 5.30 -1.69
C THR A 135 4.31 3.84 -1.50
N GLN A 136 4.17 3.01 -2.56
CA GLN A 136 4.61 1.62 -2.55
C GLN A 136 6.11 1.54 -2.22
N GLU A 137 6.95 2.31 -2.91
CA GLU A 137 8.40 2.28 -2.71
C GLU A 137 8.81 2.78 -1.32
N LYS A 138 8.22 3.86 -0.80
CA LYS A 138 8.54 4.39 0.53
C LYS A 138 8.13 3.44 1.64
N LEU A 139 6.92 2.87 1.57
CA LEU A 139 6.46 1.88 2.53
C LEU A 139 7.30 0.60 2.45
N ALA A 140 7.63 0.12 1.26
CA ALA A 140 8.43 -1.09 1.11
C ALA A 140 9.90 -0.90 1.55
N GLU A 141 10.50 0.25 1.26
CA GLU A 141 11.93 0.50 1.52
C GLU A 141 12.19 0.87 2.98
N ILE A 142 11.35 1.74 3.56
CA ILE A 142 11.57 2.26 4.92
C ILE A 142 10.81 1.42 5.94
N PHE A 143 9.47 1.38 5.85
CA PHE A 143 8.64 0.63 6.80
C PHE A 143 8.88 -0.88 6.66
N GLY A 144 8.96 -1.37 5.42
CA GLY A 144 9.21 -2.75 5.05
C GLY A 144 10.68 -3.19 5.10
N ARG A 145 11.60 -2.30 5.52
CA ARG A 145 13.05 -2.54 5.62
C ARG A 145 13.63 -3.17 4.34
N LYS A 146 13.59 -2.43 3.24
CA LYS A 146 14.03 -2.90 1.91
C LYS A 146 13.32 -4.19 1.49
N ARG A 147 11.99 -4.20 1.63
CA ARG A 147 11.08 -5.31 1.32
C ARG A 147 11.17 -6.55 2.19
N GLN A 148 12.08 -6.59 3.17
CA GLN A 148 12.25 -7.73 4.06
C GLN A 148 10.93 -8.08 4.77
N THR A 149 10.26 -7.12 5.39
CA THR A 149 9.04 -7.36 6.17
C THR A 149 7.76 -7.06 5.40
N VAL A 150 7.77 -6.11 4.46
CA VAL A 150 6.59 -5.68 3.69
C VAL A 150 6.96 -5.40 2.24
N SER A 151 6.19 -5.96 1.30
CA SER A 151 6.24 -5.63 -0.12
C SER A 151 4.84 -5.47 -0.62
N ILE A 152 4.61 -4.47 -1.46
CA ILE A 152 3.29 -4.11 -1.96
C ILE A 152 3.32 -4.30 -3.47
N GLY A 153 2.25 -4.84 -4.04
CA GLY A 153 2.02 -4.87 -5.47
C GLY A 153 0.71 -4.17 -5.83
N LEU A 154 0.62 -3.80 -7.10
CA LEU A 154 -0.55 -3.17 -7.69
C LEU A 154 -0.78 -3.87 -9.03
N TYR A 155 -2.01 -4.27 -9.28
CA TYR A 155 -2.37 -4.99 -10.50
C TYR A 155 -3.64 -4.45 -11.13
N ARG A 156 -3.79 -4.73 -12.42
CA ARG A 156 -4.99 -4.44 -13.18
C ARG A 156 -6.05 -5.49 -12.89
N LEU A 157 -7.06 -5.16 -12.08
CA LEU A 157 -8.07 -6.12 -11.65
C LEU A 157 -8.77 -6.87 -12.80
N PRO A 158 -9.14 -6.23 -13.94
CA PRO A 158 -9.82 -6.93 -15.03
C PRO A 158 -8.97 -8.04 -15.69
N LYS A 159 -7.67 -8.06 -15.43
CA LYS A 159 -6.74 -9.07 -15.95
C LYS A 159 -6.64 -10.30 -15.04
N ILE A 160 -7.23 -10.30 -13.84
CA ILE A 160 -7.08 -11.37 -12.83
C ILE A 160 -8.33 -12.26 -12.79
N VAL A 161 -8.13 -13.57 -12.70
CA VAL A 161 -9.22 -14.53 -12.46
C VAL A 161 -9.07 -15.13 -11.06
N PHE A 162 -10.08 -14.96 -10.22
CA PHE A 162 -10.09 -15.49 -8.85
C PHE A 162 -10.56 -16.96 -8.82
N PRO A 163 -10.19 -17.75 -7.79
CA PRO A 163 -9.33 -17.38 -6.65
C PRO A 163 -7.87 -17.19 -7.05
N VAL A 164 -7.19 -16.28 -6.36
CA VAL A 164 -5.73 -16.11 -6.47
C VAL A 164 -5.06 -17.01 -5.44
N ARG A 165 -3.89 -17.56 -5.77
CA ARG A 165 -3.10 -18.40 -4.87
C ARG A 165 -1.75 -17.74 -4.64
N TYR A 166 -1.37 -17.66 -3.36
CA TYR A 166 -0.03 -17.30 -2.93
C TYR A 166 0.67 -18.59 -2.51
N GLU A 167 1.62 -19.04 -3.34
CA GLU A 167 2.23 -20.35 -3.24
C GLU A 167 3.74 -20.31 -3.49
N VAL A 168 4.40 -21.47 -3.42
CA VAL A 168 5.84 -21.59 -3.70
C VAL A 168 6.08 -22.23 -5.06
N ALA A 169 7.10 -21.74 -5.76
CA ALA A 169 7.47 -22.18 -7.09
C ALA A 169 8.92 -22.69 -7.15
N ASP A 170 9.16 -23.63 -8.06
CA ASP A 170 10.49 -24.07 -8.45
C ASP A 170 11.17 -22.94 -9.26
N PRO A 171 12.34 -22.45 -8.81
CA PRO A 171 12.94 -21.28 -9.42
C PRO A 171 13.55 -21.50 -10.80
N ALA A 172 13.86 -22.75 -11.16
CA ALA A 172 14.38 -23.10 -12.48
C ALA A 172 13.27 -23.33 -13.51
N LYS A 173 12.12 -23.88 -13.07
CA LYS A 173 11.01 -24.26 -13.96
C LYS A 173 9.99 -23.16 -14.19
N THR A 174 9.75 -22.33 -13.18
CA THR A 174 8.69 -21.32 -13.22
C THR A 174 9.17 -20.10 -13.99
N ARG A 175 8.44 -19.71 -15.04
CA ARG A 175 8.82 -18.62 -15.95
C ARG A 175 7.67 -17.66 -16.20
N PHE A 176 7.97 -16.36 -16.28
CA PHE A 176 7.06 -15.30 -16.73
C PHE A 176 7.86 -14.10 -17.25
N THR A 177 7.20 -13.15 -17.91
CA THR A 177 7.82 -11.90 -18.34
C THR A 177 7.80 -10.88 -17.19
N PRO A 178 8.96 -10.53 -16.58
CA PRO A 178 8.97 -9.54 -15.52
C PRO A 178 8.74 -8.13 -16.08
N LEU A 179 8.17 -7.25 -15.26
CA LEU A 179 7.99 -5.83 -15.61
C LEU A 179 9.32 -5.20 -16.05
N GLY A 180 9.31 -4.47 -17.18
CA GLY A 180 10.52 -3.86 -17.75
C GLY A 180 11.32 -4.76 -18.70
N PHE A 181 10.86 -5.98 -18.96
CA PHE A 181 11.44 -6.90 -19.94
C PHE A 181 10.39 -7.37 -20.97
N ASP A 182 10.84 -7.96 -22.06
CA ASP A 182 10.00 -8.41 -23.19
C ASP A 182 10.03 -9.92 -23.44
N GLN A 183 10.84 -10.66 -22.69
CA GLN A 183 10.96 -12.11 -22.81
C GLN A 183 10.71 -12.82 -21.48
N PRO A 184 10.09 -14.03 -21.50
CA PRO A 184 9.93 -14.83 -20.31
C PRO A 184 11.26 -15.25 -19.69
N MET A 185 11.39 -15.08 -18.38
CA MET A 185 12.56 -15.45 -17.60
C MET A 185 12.17 -16.41 -16.48
N SER A 186 13.05 -17.35 -16.12
CA SER A 186 12.88 -18.13 -14.90
C SER A 186 13.07 -17.28 -13.64
N LEU A 187 12.57 -17.73 -12.49
CA LEU A 187 12.79 -16.99 -11.24
C LEU A 187 14.29 -16.85 -10.93
N SER A 188 15.10 -17.88 -11.21
CA SER A 188 16.56 -17.82 -11.09
C SER A 188 17.18 -16.78 -12.02
N GLU A 189 16.74 -16.72 -13.28
CA GLU A 189 17.20 -15.71 -14.23
C GLU A 189 16.81 -14.29 -13.77
N ILE A 190 15.59 -14.13 -13.23
CA ILE A 190 15.12 -12.85 -12.68
C ILE A 190 16.03 -12.40 -11.53
N LEU A 191 16.33 -13.28 -10.57
CA LEU A 191 17.22 -12.94 -9.45
C LEU A 191 18.65 -12.57 -9.92
N ALA A 192 19.15 -13.22 -10.96
CA ALA A 192 20.52 -13.00 -11.45
C ALA A 192 20.65 -11.76 -12.36
N ARG A 193 19.62 -11.39 -13.11
CA ARG A 193 19.71 -10.40 -14.20
C ARG A 193 18.78 -9.21 -14.07
N HIS A 194 17.62 -9.36 -13.44
CA HIS A 194 16.67 -8.26 -13.32
C HIS A 194 17.16 -7.26 -12.26
N PRO A 195 17.12 -5.93 -12.49
CA PRO A 195 17.60 -4.94 -11.51
C PRO A 195 16.98 -5.10 -10.11
N LYS A 196 15.65 -5.27 -10.04
CA LYS A 196 14.95 -5.55 -8.77
C LYS A 196 15.24 -6.96 -8.23
N GLY A 197 15.57 -7.92 -9.11
CA GLY A 197 16.02 -9.26 -8.71
C GLY A 197 17.33 -9.19 -7.94
N ILE A 198 18.34 -8.53 -8.51
CA ILE A 198 19.64 -8.31 -7.89
C ILE A 198 19.49 -7.51 -6.58
N ALA A 199 18.70 -6.44 -6.60
CA ALA A 199 18.52 -5.57 -5.44
C ALA A 199 17.87 -6.27 -4.24
N TYR A 200 16.91 -7.17 -4.47
CA TYR A 200 16.09 -7.76 -3.41
C TYR A 200 16.27 -9.27 -3.23
N ALA A 201 17.19 -9.94 -3.95
CA ALA A 201 17.45 -11.37 -3.82
C ALA A 201 17.77 -11.80 -2.38
N ALA A 202 18.42 -10.93 -1.59
CA ALA A 202 18.75 -11.20 -0.19
C ALA A 202 17.52 -11.46 0.70
N THR A 203 16.33 -10.96 0.31
CA THR A 203 15.07 -11.21 1.02
C THR A 203 14.61 -12.68 0.98
N LEU A 204 15.17 -13.47 0.06
CA LEU A 204 14.86 -14.90 -0.15
C LEU A 204 16.04 -15.81 0.22
N LYS A 205 17.05 -15.28 0.92
CA LYS A 205 18.26 -16.02 1.26
C LYS A 205 17.93 -17.26 2.08
N GLY A 206 18.39 -18.42 1.62
CA GLY A 206 18.22 -19.71 2.31
C GLY A 206 16.93 -20.46 1.93
N ALA A 207 16.11 -19.93 1.03
CA ALA A 207 14.96 -20.64 0.50
C ALA A 207 15.30 -21.37 -0.83
N ASP A 208 14.87 -22.62 -0.97
CA ASP A 208 15.04 -23.42 -2.19
C ASP A 208 13.87 -23.29 -3.17
N ARG A 209 12.74 -22.75 -2.70
CA ARG A 209 11.55 -22.42 -3.50
C ARG A 209 11.15 -21.00 -3.19
N TYR A 210 10.48 -20.37 -4.16
CA TYR A 210 10.21 -18.94 -4.07
C TYR A 210 8.73 -18.59 -4.11
N PRO A 211 8.30 -17.55 -3.38
CA PRO A 211 6.90 -17.14 -3.39
C PRO A 211 6.47 -16.66 -4.77
N ILE A 212 5.29 -17.07 -5.22
CA ILE A 212 4.63 -16.53 -6.41
C ILE A 212 3.18 -16.23 -6.10
N LEU A 213 2.63 -15.23 -6.79
CA LEU A 213 1.21 -14.95 -6.78
C LEU A 213 0.65 -15.34 -8.15
N ILE A 214 -0.36 -16.20 -8.17
CA ILE A 214 -0.90 -16.80 -9.40
C ILE A 214 -2.42 -16.78 -9.39
N ASP A 215 -3.05 -16.61 -10.56
CA ASP A 215 -4.50 -16.60 -10.68
C ASP A 215 -5.09 -17.99 -10.95
N ALA A 216 -6.42 -18.08 -11.05
CA ALA A 216 -7.12 -19.34 -11.33
C ALA A 216 -6.92 -19.89 -12.76
N LYS A 217 -6.23 -19.13 -13.63
CA LYS A 217 -5.80 -19.57 -14.98
C LYS A 217 -4.30 -19.86 -15.04
N ASP A 218 -3.66 -20.02 -13.89
CA ASP A 218 -2.23 -20.30 -13.75
C ASP A 218 -1.33 -19.21 -14.34
N ARG A 219 -1.81 -17.97 -14.39
CA ARG A 219 -1.01 -16.82 -14.83
C ARG A 219 -0.36 -16.15 -13.63
N ILE A 220 0.95 -15.94 -13.72
CA ILE A 220 1.75 -15.32 -12.66
C ILE A 220 1.45 -13.82 -12.63
N LEU A 221 0.95 -13.36 -11.47
CA LEU A 221 0.80 -11.95 -11.15
C LEU A 221 2.15 -11.35 -10.77
N SER A 222 2.89 -12.03 -9.90
CA SER A 222 4.20 -11.55 -9.43
C SER A 222 5.04 -12.66 -8.83
N PHE A 223 6.29 -12.31 -8.60
CA PHE A 223 7.25 -13.02 -7.77
C PHE A 223 7.57 -12.14 -6.54
N PRO A 224 6.79 -12.22 -5.44
CA PRO A 224 7.06 -11.44 -4.24
C PRO A 224 8.35 -11.87 -3.51
N PRO A 225 9.10 -10.93 -2.92
CA PRO A 225 8.92 -9.47 -2.96
C PRO A 225 9.72 -8.80 -4.09
N ILE A 226 10.01 -9.52 -5.18
CA ILE A 226 10.98 -9.13 -6.21
C ILE A 226 10.34 -8.24 -7.28
N ILE A 227 9.40 -8.76 -8.06
CA ILE A 227 8.87 -8.07 -9.24
C ILE A 227 7.50 -8.58 -9.66
N ASN A 228 6.71 -7.67 -10.26
CA ASN A 228 5.44 -7.99 -10.91
C ASN A 228 5.65 -8.56 -12.32
N SER A 229 4.66 -9.30 -12.82
CA SER A 229 4.58 -9.62 -14.24
C SER A 229 4.20 -8.39 -15.05
N ARG A 230 4.71 -8.33 -16.28
CA ARG A 230 4.36 -7.28 -17.22
C ARG A 230 2.89 -7.35 -17.62
N GLU A 231 2.37 -8.55 -17.85
CA GLU A 231 1.05 -8.75 -18.45
C GLU A 231 -0.11 -8.38 -17.52
N ILE A 232 0.07 -8.52 -16.20
CA ILE A 232 -0.99 -8.33 -15.20
C ILE A 232 -0.66 -7.20 -14.21
N GLY A 233 0.60 -7.06 -13.81
CA GLY A 233 1.03 -6.16 -12.75
C GLY A 233 1.56 -4.80 -13.21
N GLU A 234 1.47 -4.48 -14.50
CA GLU A 234 1.77 -3.15 -15.03
C GLU A 234 0.51 -2.27 -15.01
N VAL A 235 0.27 -1.55 -13.90
CA VAL A 235 -0.83 -0.56 -13.85
C VAL A 235 -0.56 0.59 -14.82
N GLN A 236 -1.59 1.01 -15.56
CA GLN A 236 -1.49 2.03 -16.61
C GLN A 236 -2.44 3.20 -16.34
N VAL A 237 -2.08 4.36 -16.88
CA VAL A 237 -2.99 5.52 -16.94
C VAL A 237 -4.28 5.12 -17.65
N GLY A 238 -5.41 5.51 -17.06
CA GLY A 238 -6.74 5.17 -17.53
C GLY A 238 -7.34 3.90 -16.90
N ASP A 239 -6.55 3.06 -16.22
CA ASP A 239 -7.09 1.98 -15.41
C ASP A 239 -8.00 2.55 -14.30
N SER A 240 -9.06 1.81 -13.94
CA SER A 240 -10.05 2.26 -12.93
C SER A 240 -10.41 1.21 -11.89
N GLU A 241 -9.74 0.06 -11.97
CA GLU A 241 -9.97 -1.10 -11.14
C GLU A 241 -8.62 -1.73 -10.79
N LEU A 242 -8.25 -1.67 -9.53
CA LEU A 242 -6.96 -2.14 -9.03
C LEU A 242 -7.18 -3.30 -8.06
N PHE A 243 -6.31 -4.30 -8.16
CA PHE A 243 -6.08 -5.27 -7.10
C PHE A 243 -4.78 -4.88 -6.40
N VAL A 244 -4.84 -4.73 -5.08
CA VAL A 244 -3.69 -4.35 -4.25
C VAL A 244 -3.43 -5.49 -3.29
N GLU A 245 -2.18 -5.92 -3.21
CA GLU A 245 -1.73 -6.90 -2.24
C GLU A 245 -0.49 -6.41 -1.50
N VAL A 246 -0.34 -6.92 -0.29
CA VAL A 246 0.81 -6.72 0.56
C VAL A 246 1.27 -8.09 1.03
N THR A 247 2.53 -8.44 0.81
CA THR A 247 3.15 -9.67 1.32
C THR A 247 4.21 -9.35 2.35
N GLY A 248 4.43 -10.25 3.30
CA GLY A 248 5.37 -9.99 4.38
C GLY A 248 5.68 -11.15 5.32
N THR A 249 6.56 -10.85 6.28
CA THR A 249 6.95 -11.75 7.37
C THR A 249 6.34 -11.35 8.71
N ASP A 250 5.67 -10.20 8.78
CA ASP A 250 4.95 -9.71 9.96
C ASP A 250 3.50 -9.36 9.57
N LEU A 251 2.52 -10.02 10.20
CA LEU A 251 1.10 -9.89 9.84
C LEU A 251 0.56 -8.49 10.13
N ARG A 252 0.91 -7.90 11.28
CA ARG A 252 0.43 -6.56 11.66
C ARG A 252 0.98 -5.50 10.72
N MET A 253 2.26 -5.61 10.33
CA MET A 253 2.85 -4.69 9.34
C MET A 253 2.21 -4.82 7.96
N VAL A 254 1.93 -6.05 7.53
CA VAL A 254 1.24 -6.34 6.26
C VAL A 254 -0.17 -5.74 6.24
N LEU A 255 -0.94 -5.95 7.32
CA LEU A 255 -2.27 -5.36 7.48
C LEU A 255 -2.22 -3.84 7.52
N LEU A 256 -1.29 -3.25 8.29
CA LEU A 256 -1.15 -1.79 8.37
C LEU A 256 -0.84 -1.17 7.01
N ALA A 257 0.10 -1.74 6.27
CA ALA A 257 0.47 -1.25 4.95
C ALA A 257 -0.70 -1.35 3.95
N LEU A 258 -1.49 -2.42 3.99
CA LEU A 258 -2.71 -2.53 3.19
C LEU A 258 -3.73 -1.47 3.59
N ASN A 259 -3.95 -1.27 4.89
CA ASN A 259 -4.91 -0.30 5.42
C ASN A 259 -4.56 1.13 4.98
N ILE A 260 -3.28 1.51 5.03
CA ILE A 260 -2.78 2.80 4.53
C ILE A 260 -3.11 2.96 3.05
N PHE A 261 -2.79 1.94 2.23
CA PHE A 261 -3.09 1.99 0.79
C PHE A 261 -4.59 2.06 0.49
N ALA A 262 -5.41 1.31 1.22
CA ALA A 262 -6.87 1.32 1.08
C ALA A 262 -7.46 2.71 1.43
N ALA A 263 -7.00 3.31 2.52
CA ALA A 263 -7.40 4.66 2.91
C ALA A 263 -7.01 5.70 1.85
N ASN A 264 -5.76 5.65 1.36
CA ASN A 264 -5.27 6.56 0.33
C ASN A 264 -6.08 6.44 -0.98
N LEU A 265 -6.38 5.23 -1.44
CA LEU A 265 -7.22 5.01 -2.62
C LEU A 265 -8.64 5.52 -2.40
N SER A 266 -9.20 5.33 -1.20
CA SER A 266 -10.51 5.87 -0.84
C SER A 266 -10.52 7.40 -0.76
N ASP A 267 -9.41 8.03 -0.37
CA ASP A 267 -9.21 9.50 -0.39
C ASP A 267 -9.22 10.07 -1.80
N ARG A 268 -8.84 9.26 -2.78
CA ARG A 268 -8.98 9.58 -4.21
C ARG A 268 -10.34 9.18 -4.81
N GLY A 269 -11.31 8.80 -3.97
CA GLY A 269 -12.68 8.47 -4.40
C GLY A 269 -12.89 7.01 -4.83
N ALA A 270 -11.91 6.12 -4.63
CA ALA A 270 -12.12 4.71 -4.89
C ALA A 270 -13.10 4.09 -3.88
N THR A 271 -13.95 3.20 -4.36
CA THR A 271 -14.66 2.25 -3.51
C THR A 271 -13.75 1.06 -3.24
N ILE A 272 -13.49 0.79 -1.96
CA ILE A 272 -12.68 -0.36 -1.55
C ILE A 272 -13.60 -1.57 -1.34
N GLU A 273 -13.34 -2.63 -2.10
CA GLU A 273 -14.01 -3.92 -1.96
C GLU A 273 -13.11 -4.88 -1.17
N PRO A 274 -13.66 -5.58 -0.18
CA PRO A 274 -12.88 -6.49 0.64
C PRO A 274 -12.50 -7.76 -0.12
N VAL A 275 -11.40 -8.39 0.31
CA VAL A 275 -10.92 -9.69 -0.18
C VAL A 275 -10.76 -10.62 1.02
N THR A 276 -11.23 -11.86 0.90
CA THR A 276 -10.98 -12.88 1.93
C THR A 276 -9.64 -13.54 1.68
N VAL A 277 -8.73 -13.47 2.66
CA VAL A 277 -7.47 -14.21 2.65
C VAL A 277 -7.58 -15.42 3.56
N GLN A 278 -7.36 -16.61 3.00
CA GLN A 278 -7.38 -17.88 3.72
C GLN A 278 -5.95 -18.33 4.02
N PHE A 279 -5.63 -18.43 5.30
CA PHE A 279 -4.35 -18.93 5.80
C PHE A 279 -4.39 -20.45 6.02
N PRO A 280 -3.23 -21.13 5.92
CA PRO A 280 -3.16 -22.58 6.14
C PRO A 280 -3.31 -22.93 7.62
N GLU A 281 -2.94 -22.01 8.52
CA GLU A 281 -2.97 -22.14 9.98
C GLU A 281 -3.69 -20.94 10.62
N GLU A 282 -4.08 -21.09 11.89
CA GLU A 282 -4.71 -20.02 12.66
C GLU A 282 -3.72 -18.86 12.87
N THR A 283 -4.17 -17.63 12.58
CA THR A 283 -3.44 -16.41 12.92
C THR A 283 -4.09 -15.73 14.12
N GLU A 284 -3.46 -14.70 14.68
CA GLU A 284 -4.06 -13.89 15.74
C GLU A 284 -5.37 -13.17 15.34
N PHE A 285 -5.67 -13.08 14.04
CA PHE A 285 -6.88 -12.45 13.49
C PHE A 285 -7.81 -13.47 12.80
N GLY A 286 -7.59 -14.76 13.00
CA GLY A 286 -8.38 -15.83 12.37
C GLY A 286 -7.65 -16.55 11.23
N LYS A 287 -8.19 -17.69 10.82
CA LYS A 287 -7.73 -18.44 9.64
C LYS A 287 -8.25 -17.88 8.31
N GLU A 288 -9.46 -17.34 8.28
CA GLU A 288 -10.04 -16.63 7.14
C GLU A 288 -10.28 -15.19 7.53
N ILE A 289 -9.52 -14.27 6.95
CA ILE A 289 -9.57 -12.86 7.30
C ILE A 289 -10.17 -12.08 6.14
N LEU A 290 -11.19 -11.28 6.42
CA LEU A 290 -11.71 -10.31 5.47
C LEU A 290 -10.88 -9.03 5.59
N MET A 291 -10.29 -8.58 4.48
CA MET A 291 -9.36 -7.45 4.45
C MET A 291 -9.83 -6.37 3.46
N PRO A 292 -9.56 -5.06 3.70
CA PRO A 292 -8.79 -4.50 4.82
C PRO A 292 -9.45 -4.72 6.19
N LEU A 293 -8.64 -4.78 7.25
CA LEU A 293 -9.10 -5.09 8.61
C LEU A 293 -8.70 -3.95 9.56
N ASP A 294 -9.66 -3.38 10.29
CA ASP A 294 -9.34 -2.52 11.42
C ASP A 294 -9.01 -3.38 12.64
N PHE A 295 -7.73 -3.40 13.00
CA PHE A 295 -7.20 -4.11 14.16
C PHE A 295 -6.77 -3.14 15.26
N SER A 296 -7.29 -1.91 15.25
CA SER A 296 -7.08 -0.96 16.34
C SER A 296 -7.72 -1.47 17.64
N ALA A 297 -7.09 -1.13 18.76
CA ALA A 297 -7.60 -1.43 20.09
C ALA A 297 -7.83 -0.10 20.83
N PRO A 298 -8.97 0.08 21.51
CA PRO A 298 -9.17 1.25 22.34
C PRO A 298 -8.14 1.27 23.47
N LEU A 299 -7.62 2.46 23.77
CA LEU A 299 -6.78 2.71 24.92
C LEU A 299 -7.50 3.70 25.82
N GLU A 300 -7.65 3.37 27.10
CA GLU A 300 -8.20 4.26 28.11
C GLU A 300 -7.06 4.90 28.90
N VAL A 301 -7.12 6.22 29.07
CA VAL A 301 -6.16 7.00 29.85
C VAL A 301 -6.94 7.91 30.79
N ALA A 302 -6.59 7.94 32.07
CA ALA A 302 -7.21 8.85 33.02
C ALA A 302 -6.85 10.30 32.70
N LEU A 303 -7.83 11.20 32.78
CA LEU A 303 -7.60 12.63 32.50
C LEU A 303 -6.56 13.24 33.45
N ASP A 304 -6.49 12.75 34.70
CA ASP A 304 -5.51 13.25 35.67
C ASP A 304 -4.09 12.81 35.34
N ASP A 305 -3.90 11.59 34.82
CA ASP A 305 -2.59 11.13 34.33
C ASP A 305 -2.15 11.95 33.11
N PHE A 306 -3.10 12.22 32.20
CA PHE A 306 -2.84 13.04 31.01
C PHE A 306 -2.44 14.48 31.37
N ARG A 307 -3.07 15.07 32.39
CA ARG A 307 -2.75 16.44 32.87
C ARG A 307 -1.37 16.56 33.51
N GLN A 308 -0.79 15.47 34.03
CA GLN A 308 0.53 15.51 34.67
C GLN A 308 1.69 15.58 33.67
N VAL A 309 1.44 15.28 32.39
CA VAL A 309 2.48 15.16 31.34
C VAL A 309 2.37 16.21 30.22
N LEU A 310 1.35 17.08 30.26
CA LEU A 310 1.20 18.25 29.38
C LEU A 310 1.87 19.48 29.98
#